data_AF-X5E492-F1
#
_entry.id   AF-X5E492-F1
#
_cell.length_a   1.000
_cell.length_b   1.000
_cell.length_c   1.000
_cell.angle_alpha   90.00
_cell.angle_beta   90.00
_cell.angle_gamma   90.00
#
_symmetry.space_group_name_H-M   'P 1'
#
loop_
_entity.id
_entity.type
_entity.pdbx_description
1 polymer ?
#
loop_
_entity_poly.entity_id
_entity_poly.type
_entity_poly.pdbx_seq_one_letter_code
_entity_poly.pdbx_strand_id
1 'polypeptide(L)'
;MTLVIKSKQILRKIRKYYLQKQNAKTPIRNRITIKIELYNQLDKTTLSAIDNIFKKVFNRTLSSDQEWHTPHLIAIAYLRNKIISIRYIIKTSALFDSKPVIVGGTGGLLTLPSYRGFGIAKKTFKYVDNHLFNQLNVECGLFICGEQLVHYYRKLGWYRSKSQLFYYKDNIRTELVEYCVMLKSKNNKYQPNIIEINGELW
;
A
#
# COMPACT_ATOMS: atom_id res chain seq x y z
N MET A 1 30.61 36.07 24.07
CA MET A 1 30.95 34.62 24.03
C MET A 1 29.82 33.67 24.47
N THR A 2 28.70 34.16 25.01
CA THR A 2 27.65 33.34 25.66
C THR A 2 26.62 32.70 24.70
N LEU A 3 26.45 33.25 23.49
CA LEU A 3 25.48 32.77 22.47
C LEU A 3 25.89 31.44 21.82
N VAL A 4 27.20 31.19 21.64
CA VAL A 4 27.71 29.98 20.96
C VAL A 4 27.52 28.73 21.83
N ILE A 5 27.59 28.86 23.16
CA ILE A 5 27.45 27.74 24.10
C ILE A 5 26.00 27.25 24.18
N LYS A 6 25.01 28.15 24.15
CA LYS A 6 23.58 27.80 24.11
C LYS A 6 23.21 27.01 22.84
N SER A 7 23.80 27.36 21.68
CA SER A 7 23.54 26.66 20.41
C SER A 7 24.00 25.18 20.43
N LYS A 8 25.18 24.89 21.01
CA LYS A 8 25.71 23.52 21.11
C LYS A 8 24.91 22.63 22.07
N GLN A 9 24.38 23.20 23.16
CA GLN A 9 23.52 22.46 24.08
C GLN A 9 22.15 22.13 23.47
N ILE A 10 21.56 23.07 22.70
CA ILE A 10 20.31 22.84 21.97
C ILE A 10 20.49 21.74 20.91
N LEU A 11 21.56 21.82 20.10
CA LEU A 11 21.87 20.81 19.08
C LEU A 11 22.13 19.42 19.70
N ARG A 12 22.79 19.35 20.87
CA ARG A 12 22.96 18.09 21.61
C ARG A 12 21.64 17.52 22.12
N LYS A 13 20.72 18.35 22.65
CA LYS A 13 19.38 17.92 23.09
C LYS A 13 18.54 17.42 21.90
N ILE A 14 18.55 18.15 20.78
CA ILE A 14 17.87 17.74 19.54
C ILE A 14 18.44 16.40 19.04
N ARG A 15 19.77 16.27 18.94
CA ARG A 15 20.42 15.02 18.51
C ARG A 15 20.12 13.86 19.44
N LYS A 16 20.12 14.07 20.77
CA LYS A 16 19.76 13.04 21.76
C LYS A 16 18.30 12.63 21.64
N TYR A 17 17.39 13.57 21.44
CA TYR A 17 15.97 13.29 21.18
C TYR A 17 15.77 12.47 19.89
N TYR A 18 16.44 12.84 18.80
CA TYR A 18 16.39 12.07 17.54
C TYR A 18 16.99 10.68 17.67
N LEU A 19 18.12 10.53 18.37
CA LEU A 19 18.75 9.23 18.63
C LEU A 19 17.89 8.34 19.52
N GLN A 20 17.26 8.89 20.56
CA GLN A 20 16.30 8.15 21.39
C GLN A 20 15.07 7.71 20.58
N LYS A 21 14.55 8.59 19.71
CA LYS A 21 13.43 8.27 18.81
C LYS A 21 13.82 7.24 17.74
N GLN A 22 15.06 7.24 17.26
CA GLN A 22 15.58 6.22 16.34
C GLN A 22 15.83 4.88 17.06
N ASN A 23 16.41 4.89 18.27
CA ASN A 23 16.61 3.70 19.09
C ASN A 23 15.29 3.07 19.57
N ALA A 24 14.21 3.86 19.69
CA ALA A 24 12.87 3.33 19.94
C ALA A 24 12.16 2.77 18.68
N LYS A 25 12.63 3.13 17.47
CA LYS A 25 12.06 2.67 16.19
C LYS A 25 12.57 1.29 15.75
N THR A 26 13.85 1.00 15.99
CA THR A 26 14.49 -0.27 15.63
C THR A 26 13.90 -1.52 16.33
N PRO A 27 13.52 -1.47 17.63
CA PRO A 27 12.93 -2.62 18.35
C PRO A 27 11.57 -3.04 17.81
N ILE A 28 10.78 -2.07 17.31
CA ILE A 28 9.43 -2.35 16.80
C ILE A 28 9.51 -3.07 15.46
N ARG A 29 10.37 -2.60 14.54
CA ARG A 29 10.46 -3.13 13.17
C ARG A 29 10.81 -4.62 13.10
N ASN A 30 11.63 -5.10 14.05
CA ASN A 30 12.05 -6.50 14.12
C ASN A 30 10.99 -7.43 14.75
N ARG A 31 9.97 -6.86 15.39
CA ARG A 31 8.87 -7.61 16.03
C ARG A 31 7.60 -7.63 15.17
N ILE A 32 7.67 -7.09 13.96
CA ILE A 32 6.54 -7.09 13.02
C ILE A 32 6.56 -8.36 12.20
N THR A 33 5.49 -9.14 12.34
CA THR A 33 5.17 -10.28 11.47
C THR A 33 4.20 -9.82 10.39
N ILE A 34 4.40 -10.26 9.15
CA ILE A 34 3.48 -9.97 8.05
C ILE A 34 2.96 -11.31 7.54
N LYS A 35 1.64 -11.43 7.45
CA LYS A 35 0.97 -12.58 6.85
C LYS A 35 0.24 -12.15 5.59
N ILE A 36 0.16 -13.04 4.60
CA ILE A 36 -0.73 -12.91 3.45
C ILE A 36 -1.69 -14.08 3.54
N GLU A 37 -2.98 -13.77 3.60
CA GLU A 37 -4.05 -14.73 3.83
C GLU A 37 -5.13 -14.57 2.75
N LEU A 38 -5.83 -15.66 2.45
CA LEU A 38 -7.00 -15.63 1.59
C LEU A 38 -8.11 -14.86 2.30
N TYR A 39 -8.63 -13.83 1.64
CA TYR A 39 -9.61 -12.93 2.25
C TYR A 39 -10.88 -13.68 2.67
N ASN A 40 -11.36 -14.61 1.84
CA ASN A 40 -12.52 -15.45 2.10
C ASN A 40 -12.29 -16.53 3.17
N GLN A 41 -11.07 -16.69 3.66
CA GLN A 41 -10.72 -17.63 4.73
C GLN A 41 -10.41 -16.92 6.05
N LEU A 42 -10.49 -15.60 6.10
CA LEU A 42 -10.32 -14.87 7.36
C LEU A 42 -11.45 -15.22 8.34
N ASP A 43 -11.08 -15.44 9.60
CA ASP A 43 -12.05 -15.62 10.65
C ASP A 43 -12.85 -14.32 10.92
N LYS A 44 -14.05 -14.47 11.50
CA LYS A 44 -14.96 -13.35 11.77
C LYS A 44 -14.36 -12.30 12.70
N THR A 45 -13.51 -12.70 13.65
CA THR A 45 -12.85 -11.78 14.59
C THR A 45 -11.83 -10.90 13.87
N THR A 46 -11.03 -11.49 12.99
CA THR A 46 -10.06 -10.77 12.16
C THR A 46 -10.76 -9.81 11.20
N LEU A 47 -11.82 -10.25 10.51
CA LEU A 47 -12.62 -9.40 9.63
C LEU A 47 -13.24 -8.21 10.38
N SER A 48 -13.86 -8.46 11.54
CA SER A 48 -14.42 -7.39 12.38
C SER A 48 -13.35 -6.39 12.85
N ALA A 49 -12.16 -6.88 13.19
CA ALA A 49 -11.04 -6.00 13.57
C ALA A 49 -10.59 -5.11 12.39
N ILE A 50 -10.53 -5.66 11.17
CA ILE A 50 -10.21 -4.91 9.96
C ILE A 50 -11.28 -3.85 9.67
N ASP A 51 -12.56 -4.22 9.70
CA ASP A 51 -13.66 -3.29 9.45
C ASP A 51 -13.70 -2.14 10.46
N ASN A 52 -13.47 -2.43 11.74
CA ASN A 52 -13.36 -1.40 12.78
C ASN A 52 -12.20 -0.44 12.52
N ILE A 53 -11.07 -0.96 12.06
CA ILE A 53 -9.91 -0.14 11.69
C ILE A 53 -10.23 0.75 10.49
N PHE A 54 -10.87 0.20 9.44
CA PHE A 54 -11.26 0.96 8.25
C PHE A 54 -12.28 2.03 8.59
N LYS A 55 -13.30 1.71 9.39
CA LYS A 55 -14.30 2.68 9.86
C LYS A 55 -13.64 3.83 10.60
N LYS A 56 -12.67 3.53 11.46
CA LYS A 56 -11.96 4.55 12.23
C LYS A 56 -11.05 5.45 11.38
N VAL A 57 -10.42 4.93 10.32
CA VAL A 57 -9.41 5.67 9.55
C VAL A 57 -9.99 6.33 8.30
N PHE A 58 -10.93 5.68 7.64
CA PHE A 58 -11.49 6.10 6.36
C PHE A 58 -13.00 6.38 6.43
N ASN A 59 -13.64 6.22 7.60
CA ASN A 59 -15.09 6.38 7.77
C ASN A 59 -15.93 5.49 6.83
N ARG A 60 -15.40 4.30 6.49
CA ARG A 60 -16.04 3.26 5.66
C ARG A 60 -15.64 1.88 6.16
N THR A 61 -16.43 0.84 5.93
CA THR A 61 -15.98 -0.55 6.15
C THR A 61 -15.50 -1.17 4.85
N LEU A 62 -14.73 -2.25 4.94
CA LEU A 62 -14.35 -3.00 3.74
C LEU A 62 -15.58 -3.71 3.16
N SER A 63 -16.37 -4.31 4.05
CA SER A 63 -17.57 -5.07 3.71
C SER A 63 -18.68 -4.27 3.03
N SER A 64 -18.69 -2.93 3.17
CA SER A 64 -19.74 -2.07 2.61
C SER A 64 -19.32 -1.31 1.34
N ASP A 65 -18.06 -1.41 0.93
CA ASP A 65 -17.51 -0.59 -0.15
C ASP A 65 -17.81 -1.26 -1.50
N GLN A 66 -19.07 -1.18 -1.94
CA GLN A 66 -19.58 -1.79 -3.18
C GLN A 66 -19.02 -1.16 -4.46
N GLU A 67 -18.14 -0.16 -4.35
CA GLU A 67 -17.49 0.46 -5.50
C GLU A 67 -16.24 -0.29 -5.97
N TRP A 68 -15.74 -1.24 -5.16
CA TRP A 68 -14.44 -1.86 -5.36
C TRP A 68 -14.50 -3.38 -5.29
N HIS A 69 -13.61 -4.01 -6.04
CA HIS A 69 -13.49 -5.45 -6.19
C HIS A 69 -13.13 -6.09 -4.84
N THR A 70 -13.87 -7.15 -4.47
CA THR A 70 -13.55 -7.92 -3.26
C THR A 70 -12.14 -8.50 -3.36
N PRO A 71 -11.26 -8.29 -2.38
CA PRO A 71 -9.88 -8.74 -2.49
C PRO A 71 -9.77 -10.26 -2.47
N HIS A 72 -8.83 -10.82 -3.25
CA HIS A 72 -8.51 -12.26 -3.16
C HIS A 72 -7.65 -12.54 -1.94
N LEU A 73 -6.70 -11.66 -1.68
CA LEU A 73 -5.68 -11.81 -0.67
C LEU A 73 -5.55 -10.52 0.14
N ILE A 74 -5.19 -10.66 1.40
CA ILE A 74 -4.94 -9.55 2.32
C ILE A 74 -3.62 -9.75 3.03
N ALA A 75 -2.79 -8.72 2.98
CA ALA A 75 -1.56 -8.64 3.75
C ALA A 75 -1.81 -7.91 5.07
N ILE A 76 -1.56 -8.59 6.18
CA ILE A 76 -1.78 -8.06 7.53
C ILE A 76 -0.44 -8.03 8.26
N ALA A 77 -0.04 -6.85 8.71
CA ALA A 77 1.09 -6.69 9.61
C ALA A 77 0.61 -6.70 11.06
N TYR A 78 1.29 -7.49 11.89
CA TYR A 78 1.03 -7.65 13.31
C TYR A 78 2.20 -7.14 14.14
N LEU A 79 1.90 -6.53 15.29
CA LEU A 79 2.86 -6.32 16.38
C LEU A 79 2.20 -6.78 17.67
N ARG A 80 2.77 -7.80 18.33
CA ARG A 80 2.21 -8.40 19.55
C ARG A 80 0.70 -8.74 19.38
N ASN A 81 0.38 -9.46 18.31
CA ASN A 81 -0.98 -9.89 17.93
C ASN A 81 -1.97 -8.76 17.58
N LYS A 82 -1.54 -7.50 17.57
CA LYS A 82 -2.36 -6.38 17.11
C LYS A 82 -2.14 -6.10 15.63
N ILE A 83 -3.21 -5.95 14.87
CA ILE A 83 -3.17 -5.46 13.49
C ILE A 83 -2.71 -3.99 13.48
N ILE A 84 -1.65 -3.69 12.73
CA ILE A 84 -1.07 -2.34 12.65
C ILE A 84 -1.01 -1.79 11.22
N SER A 85 -1.07 -2.67 10.22
CA SER A 85 -1.09 -2.28 8.81
C SER A 85 -1.81 -3.35 7.99
N ILE A 86 -2.55 -2.90 6.99
CA ILE A 86 -3.36 -3.72 6.08
C ILE A 86 -3.06 -3.29 4.65
N ARG A 87 -3.10 -4.24 3.71
CA ARG A 87 -3.01 -4.01 2.27
C ARG A 87 -3.74 -5.12 1.54
N TYR A 88 -4.58 -4.77 0.57
CA TYR A 88 -5.27 -5.72 -0.29
C TYR A 88 -4.45 -6.07 -1.51
N ILE A 89 -4.69 -7.28 -1.99
CA ILE A 89 -4.01 -7.86 -3.15
C ILE A 89 -5.08 -8.53 -4.01
N ILE A 90 -5.09 -8.16 -5.27
CA ILE A 90 -5.94 -8.74 -6.30
C ILE A 90 -5.03 -9.17 -7.44
N LYS A 91 -5.29 -10.35 -7.98
CA LYS A 91 -4.69 -10.81 -9.23
C LYS A 91 -5.78 -10.74 -10.28
N THR A 92 -5.61 -9.91 -11.30
CA THR A 92 -6.56 -9.77 -12.40
C THR A 92 -5.82 -9.63 -13.73
N SER A 93 -6.53 -9.75 -14.84
CA SER A 93 -6.04 -9.40 -16.17
C SER A 93 -6.35 -7.94 -16.48
N ALA A 94 -5.41 -7.25 -17.12
CA ALA A 94 -5.65 -5.93 -17.72
C ALA A 94 -5.20 -5.93 -19.18
N LEU A 95 -5.67 -4.96 -19.96
CA LEU A 95 -5.15 -4.67 -21.29
C LEU A 95 -4.28 -3.42 -21.22
N PHE A 96 -3.02 -3.53 -21.64
CA PHE A 96 -2.10 -2.41 -21.79
C PHE A 96 -1.92 -2.17 -23.29
N ASP A 97 -2.51 -1.10 -23.81
CA ASP A 97 -2.64 -0.84 -25.25
C ASP A 97 -3.13 -2.09 -26.02
N SER A 98 -4.26 -2.66 -25.56
CA SER A 98 -4.88 -3.89 -26.08
C SER A 98 -4.09 -5.18 -25.91
N LYS A 99 -2.92 -5.17 -25.25
CA LYS A 99 -2.16 -6.38 -24.93
C LYS A 99 -2.53 -6.90 -23.55
N PRO A 100 -2.89 -8.19 -23.40
CA PRO A 100 -3.18 -8.76 -22.08
C PRO A 100 -1.94 -8.75 -21.20
N VAL A 101 -2.10 -8.32 -19.96
CA VAL A 101 -1.09 -8.29 -18.91
C VAL A 101 -1.72 -8.79 -17.61
N ILE A 102 -1.06 -9.74 -16.94
CA ILE A 102 -1.48 -10.19 -15.62
C ILE A 102 -1.00 -9.19 -14.57
N VAL A 103 -1.94 -8.53 -13.90
CA VAL A 103 -1.66 -7.46 -12.95
C VAL A 103 -1.92 -7.88 -11.50
N GLY A 104 -1.02 -7.46 -10.62
CA GLY A 104 -1.19 -7.46 -9.17
C GLY A 104 -1.76 -6.12 -8.71
N GLY A 105 -3.09 -6.02 -8.69
CA GLY A 105 -3.82 -4.91 -8.13
C GLY A 105 -3.62 -4.81 -6.62
N THR A 106 -3.57 -3.60 -6.09
CA THR A 106 -3.39 -3.43 -4.64
C THR A 106 -4.12 -2.20 -4.09
N GLY A 107 -4.91 -2.45 -3.05
CA GLY A 107 -5.79 -1.47 -2.42
C GLY A 107 -5.70 -1.49 -0.90
N GLY A 108 -6.62 -0.78 -0.24
CA GLY A 108 -6.79 -0.84 1.22
C GLY A 108 -5.55 -0.50 2.04
N LEU A 109 -4.67 0.34 1.49
CA LEU A 109 -3.36 0.57 2.09
C LEU A 109 -3.46 1.41 3.35
N LEU A 110 -3.17 0.78 4.47
CA LEU A 110 -3.30 1.41 5.76
C LEU A 110 -2.15 1.07 6.68
N THR A 111 -1.66 2.08 7.41
CA THR A 111 -0.90 1.90 8.65
C THR A 111 -1.57 2.77 9.71
N LEU A 112 -1.87 2.16 10.86
CA LEU A 112 -2.50 2.84 11.99
C LEU A 112 -1.70 4.11 12.37
N PRO A 113 -2.35 5.25 12.68
CA PRO A 113 -1.68 6.53 12.91
C PRO A 113 -0.52 6.47 13.91
N SER A 114 -0.69 5.78 15.05
CA SER A 114 0.33 5.61 16.08
C SER A 114 1.55 4.81 15.65
N TYR A 115 1.49 4.12 14.52
CA TYR A 115 2.55 3.27 13.96
C TYR A 115 3.12 3.81 12.64
N ARG A 116 2.73 5.03 12.24
CA ARG A 116 3.31 5.71 11.07
C ARG A 116 4.73 6.20 11.36
N GLY A 117 5.57 6.29 10.32
CA GLY A 117 6.96 6.76 10.45
C GLY A 117 7.93 5.74 11.07
N PHE A 118 7.50 4.50 11.29
CA PHE A 118 8.34 3.36 11.73
C PHE A 118 8.79 2.45 10.57
N GLY A 119 8.49 2.83 9.32
CA GLY A 119 8.87 2.06 8.13
C GLY A 119 8.04 0.78 7.90
N ILE A 120 6.90 0.65 8.58
CA ILE A 120 6.00 -0.51 8.50
C ILE A 120 5.43 -0.66 7.10
N ALA A 121 4.81 0.39 6.56
CA ALA A 121 4.30 0.40 5.20
C ALA A 121 5.38 -0.01 4.19
N LYS A 122 6.61 0.50 4.30
CA LYS A 122 7.74 0.08 3.45
C LYS A 122 8.05 -1.42 3.57
N LYS A 123 8.03 -1.98 4.78
CA LYS A 123 8.25 -3.42 5.02
C LYS A 123 7.12 -4.25 4.40
N THR A 124 5.86 -3.86 4.63
CA THR A 124 4.68 -4.48 4.04
C THR A 124 4.71 -4.42 2.52
N PHE A 125 5.07 -3.27 1.94
CA PHE A 125 5.23 -3.13 0.49
C PHE A 125 6.24 -4.11 -0.08
N LYS A 126 7.45 -4.15 0.48
CA LYS A 126 8.49 -5.07 0.00
C LYS A 126 8.03 -6.54 0.10
N TYR A 127 7.35 -6.90 1.18
CA TYR A 127 6.84 -8.25 1.39
C TYR A 127 5.76 -8.63 0.36
N VAL A 128 4.79 -7.74 0.15
CA VAL A 128 3.70 -7.94 -0.81
C VAL A 128 4.20 -7.90 -2.25
N ASP A 129 5.10 -6.99 -2.60
CA ASP A 129 5.67 -6.92 -3.94
C ASP A 129 6.41 -8.23 -4.27
N ASN A 130 7.15 -8.80 -3.31
CA ASN A 130 7.77 -10.12 -3.50
C ASN A 130 6.73 -11.23 -3.73
N HIS A 131 5.63 -11.23 -2.96
CA HIS A 131 4.55 -12.19 -3.15
C HIS A 131 3.88 -12.04 -4.53
N LEU A 132 3.57 -10.81 -4.95
CA LEU A 132 3.00 -10.50 -6.27
C LEU A 132 3.85 -11.08 -7.39
N PHE A 133 5.13 -10.72 -7.44
CA PHE A 133 6.00 -11.06 -8.58
C PHE A 133 6.53 -12.49 -8.55
N ASN A 134 6.73 -13.09 -7.38
CA ASN A 134 7.38 -14.40 -7.28
C ASN A 134 6.42 -15.55 -6.91
N GLN A 135 5.30 -15.27 -6.25
CA GLN A 135 4.33 -16.30 -5.86
C GLN A 135 3.07 -16.26 -6.73
N LEU A 136 2.56 -15.07 -7.03
CA LEU A 136 1.41 -14.92 -7.93
C LEU A 136 1.79 -14.82 -9.41
N ASN A 137 3.09 -14.66 -9.70
CA ASN A 137 3.67 -14.52 -11.03
C ASN A 137 2.95 -13.44 -11.87
N VAL A 138 2.66 -12.29 -11.26
CA VAL A 138 2.11 -11.13 -11.99
C VAL A 138 3.24 -10.46 -12.79
N GLU A 139 2.90 -9.91 -13.93
CA GLU A 139 3.85 -9.20 -14.79
C GLU A 139 4.06 -7.75 -14.32
N CYS A 140 2.98 -7.13 -13.83
CA CYS A 140 2.97 -5.76 -13.35
C CYS A 140 2.15 -5.60 -12.07
N GLY A 141 2.66 -4.87 -11.09
CA GLY A 141 1.87 -4.35 -9.97
C GLY A 141 1.22 -3.02 -10.37
N LEU A 142 -0.03 -2.81 -9.97
CA LEU A 142 -0.80 -1.62 -10.32
C LEU A 142 -1.64 -1.15 -9.11
N PHE A 143 -1.64 0.15 -8.84
CA PHE A 143 -2.63 0.79 -7.96
C PHE A 143 -2.78 2.28 -8.27
N ILE A 144 -3.77 2.91 -7.62
CA ILE A 144 -3.99 4.36 -7.69
C ILE A 144 -3.69 5.02 -6.35
N CYS A 145 -3.21 6.26 -6.40
CA CYS A 145 -3.06 7.08 -5.20
C CYS A 145 -3.28 8.55 -5.48
N GLY A 146 -3.53 9.33 -4.42
CA GLY A 146 -3.48 10.78 -4.50
C GLY A 146 -2.08 11.29 -4.86
N GLU A 147 -2.00 12.44 -5.53
CA GLU A 147 -0.78 13.09 -6.00
C GLU A 147 0.28 13.24 -4.90
N GLN A 148 -0.15 13.57 -3.67
CA GLN A 148 0.71 13.76 -2.50
C GLN A 148 1.49 12.49 -2.08
N LEU A 149 1.07 11.31 -2.54
CA LEU A 149 1.71 10.03 -2.20
C LEU A 149 2.69 9.53 -3.27
N VAL A 150 2.70 10.13 -4.46
CA VAL A 150 3.55 9.69 -5.59
C VAL A 150 5.03 9.64 -5.19
N HIS A 151 5.53 10.69 -4.54
CA HIS A 151 6.93 10.75 -4.10
C HIS A 151 7.29 9.64 -3.10
N TYR A 152 6.36 9.29 -2.22
CA TYR A 152 6.55 8.19 -1.27
C TYR A 152 6.68 6.85 -2.00
N TYR A 153 5.77 6.55 -2.92
CA TYR A 153 5.79 5.29 -3.66
C TYR A 153 6.97 5.16 -4.63
N ARG A 154 7.46 6.27 -5.19
CA ARG A 154 8.71 6.29 -5.97
C ARG A 154 9.91 5.77 -5.19
N LYS A 155 10.01 6.09 -3.90
CA LYS A 155 11.06 5.54 -3.01
C LYS A 155 10.94 4.04 -2.75
N LEU A 156 9.79 3.43 -3.07
CA LEU A 156 9.53 2.00 -2.98
C LEU A 156 9.72 1.28 -4.34
N GLY A 157 10.20 1.98 -5.36
CA GLY A 157 10.44 1.44 -6.70
C GLY A 157 9.21 1.40 -7.60
N TRP A 158 8.13 2.07 -7.20
CA TRP A 158 6.95 2.29 -8.07
C TRP A 158 7.18 3.51 -8.95
N TYR A 159 6.58 3.57 -10.12
CA TYR A 159 6.64 4.72 -11.02
C TYR A 159 5.25 5.17 -11.42
N ARG A 160 5.07 6.49 -11.55
CA ARG A 160 3.82 7.07 -12.04
C ARG A 160 3.70 6.78 -13.54
N SER A 161 2.56 6.26 -13.95
CA SER A 161 2.20 6.15 -15.35
C SER A 161 1.50 7.43 -15.83
N LYS A 162 1.62 7.71 -17.13
CA LYS A 162 0.83 8.74 -17.82
C LYS A 162 -0.41 8.16 -18.49
N SER A 163 -0.66 6.86 -18.32
CA SER A 163 -1.76 6.17 -18.98
C SER A 163 -3.11 6.69 -18.51
N GLN A 164 -4.08 6.70 -19.42
CA GLN A 164 -5.49 6.72 -19.05
C GLN A 164 -5.86 5.35 -18.49
N LEU A 165 -6.55 5.32 -17.35
CA LEU A 165 -6.98 4.09 -16.70
C LEU A 165 -8.50 3.96 -16.83
N PHE A 166 -8.93 2.85 -17.43
CA PHE A 166 -10.32 2.48 -17.53
C PHE A 166 -10.60 1.21 -16.74
N TYR A 167 -11.82 1.11 -16.23
CA TYR A 167 -12.35 -0.07 -15.56
C TYR A 167 -13.82 -0.26 -15.96
N TYR A 168 -14.39 -1.42 -15.61
CA TYR A 168 -15.77 -1.76 -15.92
C TYR A 168 -16.56 -1.93 -14.65
N LYS A 169 -17.64 -1.17 -14.49
CA LYS A 169 -18.63 -1.34 -13.41
C LYS A 169 -19.99 -1.53 -14.06
N ASP A 170 -20.68 -2.63 -13.72
CA ASP A 170 -21.97 -2.99 -14.34
C ASP A 170 -21.94 -2.96 -15.88
N ASN A 171 -20.83 -3.45 -16.47
CA ASN A 171 -20.52 -3.42 -17.91
C ASN A 171 -20.37 -2.01 -18.53
N ILE A 172 -20.33 -0.96 -17.72
CA ILE A 172 -20.06 0.41 -18.17
C ILE A 172 -18.56 0.67 -18.03
N ARG A 173 -17.96 1.08 -19.15
CA ARG A 173 -16.55 1.51 -19.19
C ARG A 173 -16.42 2.90 -18.59
N THR A 174 -15.63 3.03 -17.53
CA THR A 174 -15.43 4.29 -16.81
C THR A 174 -13.95 4.65 -16.80
N GLU A 175 -13.64 5.93 -17.07
CA GLU A 175 -12.28 6.46 -16.92
C GLU A 175 -12.05 6.95 -15.49
N LEU A 176 -10.89 6.63 -14.94
CA LEU A 176 -10.45 7.14 -13.65
C LEU A 176 -9.54 8.36 -13.84
N VAL A 177 -10.05 9.55 -13.55
CA VAL A 177 -9.34 10.82 -13.83
C VAL A 177 -8.73 11.50 -12.59
N GLU A 178 -9.18 11.17 -11.38
CA GLU A 178 -8.81 11.91 -10.16
C GLU A 178 -7.57 11.39 -9.43
N TYR A 179 -6.99 10.27 -9.90
CA TYR A 179 -5.90 9.59 -9.20
C TYR A 179 -4.67 9.38 -10.07
N CYS A 180 -3.52 9.31 -9.42
CA CYS A 180 -2.28 8.90 -10.07
C CYS A 180 -2.23 7.38 -10.20
N VAL A 181 -2.03 6.89 -11.42
CA VAL A 181 -1.74 5.49 -11.69
C VAL A 181 -0.27 5.19 -11.35
N MET A 182 -0.05 4.21 -10.49
CA MET A 182 1.27 3.74 -10.08
C MET A 182 1.49 2.33 -10.59
N LEU A 183 2.61 2.13 -11.30
CA LEU A 183 3.02 0.85 -11.83
C LEU A 183 4.34 0.38 -11.20
N LYS A 184 4.54 -0.94 -11.19
CA LYS A 184 5.82 -1.57 -10.88
C LYS A 184 5.94 -2.86 -11.67
N SER A 185 7.12 -3.15 -12.19
CA SER A 185 7.37 -4.35 -12.96
C SER A 185 8.70 -4.96 -12.54
N LYS A 186 8.84 -6.29 -12.70
CA LYS A 186 10.06 -7.02 -12.34
C LYS A 186 11.22 -6.71 -13.29
N ASN A 187 10.90 -6.55 -14.57
CA ASN A 187 11.86 -6.39 -15.65
C ASN A 187 11.72 -4.97 -16.26
N ASN A 188 11.11 -4.90 -17.44
CA ASN A 188 10.95 -3.66 -18.20
C ASN A 188 9.79 -2.83 -17.65
N LYS A 189 9.97 -1.49 -17.66
CA LYS A 189 8.88 -0.58 -17.33
C LYS A 189 7.83 -0.60 -18.43
N TYR A 190 6.59 -0.78 -18.04
CA TYR A 190 5.44 -0.56 -18.90
C TYR A 190 5.23 0.96 -19.05
N GLN A 191 4.93 1.40 -20.27
CA GLN A 191 4.55 2.78 -20.56
C GLN A 191 3.35 2.81 -21.52
N PRO A 192 2.23 2.14 -21.18
CA PRO A 192 1.09 2.12 -22.07
C PRO A 192 0.42 3.49 -22.12
N ASN A 193 -0.23 3.81 -23.22
CA ASN A 193 -1.09 4.99 -23.30
C ASN A 193 -2.43 4.72 -22.60
N ILE A 194 -2.94 3.50 -22.71
CA ILE A 194 -4.22 3.07 -22.15
C ILE A 194 -4.02 1.81 -21.31
N ILE A 195 -4.62 1.81 -20.13
CA ILE A 195 -4.77 0.62 -19.30
C ILE A 195 -6.26 0.36 -19.10
N GLU A 196 -6.71 -0.86 -19.37
CA GLU A 196 -8.09 -1.28 -19.12
C GLU A 196 -8.09 -2.46 -18.17
N ILE A 197 -8.67 -2.30 -16.98
CA ILE A 197 -8.81 -3.37 -16.00
C ILE A 197 -10.02 -4.21 -16.38
N ASN A 198 -9.85 -5.54 -16.41
CA ASN A 198 -10.99 -6.44 -16.57
C ASN A 198 -11.76 -6.50 -15.24
N GLY A 199 -12.90 -5.79 -15.17
CA GLY A 199 -13.76 -5.67 -14.00
C GLY A 199 -13.59 -4.37 -13.21
N GLU A 200 -13.98 -4.40 -11.94
CA GLU A 200 -13.95 -3.25 -11.03
C GLU A 200 -12.53 -2.91 -10.55
N LEU A 201 -12.34 -1.68 -10.07
CA LEU A 201 -11.11 -1.28 -9.38
C LEU A 201 -11.00 -1.97 -8.00
N TRP A 202 -9.78 -2.17 -7.48
CA TRP A 202 -9.47 -2.95 -6.25
C TRP A 202 -10.02 -2.46 -4.92
#